data_AF-A0A4Q7JBU8-F1
#
_entry.id   AF-A0A4Q7JBU8-F1
#
_cell.length_a   1.000
_cell.length_b   1.000
_cell.length_c   1.000
_cell.angle_alpha   90.00
_cell.angle_beta   90.00
_cell.angle_gamma   90.00
#
_symmetry.space_group_name_H-M   'P 1'
#
loop_
_entity.id
_entity.type
_entity.pdbx_description
1 polymer ?
#
loop_
_entity_poly.entity_id
_entity_poly.type
_entity_poly.pdbx_seq_one_letter_code
_entity_poly.pdbx_strand_id
1 'polypeptide(L)'
;MQPTVTRLALLLFAAVGLVVGFWAAVLPMSFYSDFPGFRPGWVSADGPFNEHLVRDVGGMFLALGVLAVGAFVMRTNAVARLTGLAWLVFGVVHAAYHLLHLHVFEPVDQVINAVGLVGLVVLAAVVVFLPARTAQ
;
A
#
# COMPACT_ATOMS: atom_id res chain seq x y z
N MET A 1 -1.60 16.91 18.27
CA MET A 1 -2.65 16.30 17.41
C MET A 1 -2.04 15.82 16.08
N GLN A 2 -2.66 14.86 15.40
CA GLN A 2 -2.23 14.45 14.05
C GLN A 2 -2.42 15.59 13.04
N PRO A 3 -1.41 15.94 12.24
CA PRO A 3 -1.57 16.87 11.12
C PRO A 3 -2.61 16.38 10.11
N THR A 4 -3.29 17.31 9.42
CA THR A 4 -4.29 16.96 8.38
C THR A 4 -3.70 16.03 7.32
N VAL A 5 -2.46 16.28 6.90
CA VAL A 5 -1.73 15.43 5.93
C VAL A 5 -1.59 13.99 6.44
N THR A 6 -1.19 13.80 7.70
CA THR A 6 -1.13 12.46 8.32
C THR A 6 -2.48 11.77 8.30
N ARG A 7 -3.57 12.49 8.58
CA ARG A 7 -4.91 11.89 8.59
C ARG A 7 -5.36 11.45 7.20
N LEU A 8 -5.09 12.27 6.18
CA LEU A 8 -5.39 11.91 4.78
C LEU A 8 -4.55 10.73 4.32
N ALA A 9 -3.27 10.69 4.71
CA ALA A 9 -2.39 9.56 4.43
C ALA A 9 -2.90 8.26 5.07
N LEU A 10 -3.31 8.30 6.34
CA LEU A 10 -3.87 7.13 7.02
C LEU A 10 -5.17 6.64 6.38
N LEU A 11 -6.03 7.55 5.88
CA LEU A 11 -7.22 7.16 5.12
C LEU A 11 -6.85 6.49 3.80
N LEU A 12 -5.86 7.01 3.08
CA LEU A 12 -5.39 6.41 1.83
C LEU A 12 -4.78 5.02 2.09
N PHE A 13 -3.93 4.87 3.11
CA PHE A 13 -3.38 3.58 3.52
C PHE A 13 -4.48 2.58 3.89
N ALA A 14 -5.49 3.01 4.65
CA ALA A 14 -6.64 2.17 4.96
C ALA A 14 -7.37 1.74 3.69
N ALA A 15 -7.67 2.66 2.77
CA ALA A 15 -8.36 2.35 1.52
C ALA A 15 -7.56 1.36 0.67
N VAL A 16 -6.26 1.61 0.46
CA VAL A 16 -5.37 0.72 -0.31
C VAL A 16 -5.30 -0.65 0.35
N GLY A 17 -4.99 -0.71 1.66
CA GLY A 17 -4.84 -1.97 2.38
C GLY A 17 -6.11 -2.81 2.41
N LEU A 18 -7.27 -2.18 2.59
CA LEU A 18 -8.54 -2.89 2.63
C LEU A 18 -9.01 -3.32 1.24
N VAL A 19 -8.89 -2.47 0.21
CA VAL A 19 -9.33 -2.81 -1.15
C VAL A 19 -8.43 -3.89 -1.75
N VAL A 20 -7.11 -3.68 -1.73
CA VAL A 20 -6.14 -4.66 -2.26
C VAL A 20 -6.20 -5.94 -1.45
N GLY A 21 -6.21 -5.80 -0.12
CA GLY A 21 -6.22 -6.93 0.79
C GLY A 21 -7.47 -7.81 0.64
N PHE A 22 -8.65 -7.19 0.60
CA PHE A 22 -9.91 -7.92 0.41
C PHE A 22 -9.96 -8.62 -0.94
N TRP A 23 -9.57 -7.92 -2.03
CA TRP A 23 -9.60 -8.50 -3.37
C TRP A 23 -8.69 -9.73 -3.46
N ALA A 24 -7.43 -9.61 -3.05
CA ALA A 24 -6.47 -10.70 -3.08
C ALA A 24 -6.86 -11.86 -2.14
N ALA A 25 -7.41 -11.56 -0.95
CA ALA A 25 -7.77 -12.58 0.02
C ALA A 25 -9.05 -13.36 -0.37
N VAL A 26 -10.05 -12.69 -0.97
CA VAL A 26 -11.38 -13.28 -1.20
C VAL A 26 -11.55 -13.77 -2.64
N LEU A 27 -10.99 -13.04 -3.60
CA LEU A 27 -11.11 -13.30 -5.03
C LEU A 27 -9.72 -13.41 -5.69
N PRO A 28 -8.86 -14.35 -5.25
CA PRO A 28 -7.44 -14.38 -5.61
C PRO A 28 -7.19 -14.53 -7.12
N MET A 29 -8.03 -15.31 -7.81
CA MET A 29 -7.89 -15.49 -9.26
C MET A 29 -8.19 -14.19 -10.02
N SER A 30 -9.26 -13.48 -9.63
CA SER A 30 -9.59 -12.17 -10.22
C SER A 30 -8.54 -11.13 -9.86
N PHE A 31 -8.04 -11.11 -8.64
CA PHE A 31 -6.95 -10.20 -8.28
C PHE A 31 -5.72 -10.45 -9.15
N TYR A 32 -5.34 -11.71 -9.35
CA TYR A 32 -4.20 -12.07 -10.18
C TYR A 32 -4.38 -11.66 -11.65
N SER A 33 -5.55 -11.91 -12.24
CA SER A 33 -5.79 -11.63 -13.67
C SER A 33 -6.13 -10.18 -13.97
N ASP A 34 -6.80 -9.49 -13.04
CA ASP A 34 -7.50 -8.25 -13.35
C ASP A 34 -6.88 -7.03 -12.66
N PHE A 35 -6.09 -7.19 -11.59
CA PHE A 35 -5.47 -6.05 -10.91
C PHE A 35 -4.57 -5.24 -11.88
N PRO A 36 -4.69 -3.90 -11.92
CA PRO A 36 -5.35 -3.01 -10.97
C PRO A 36 -6.83 -2.66 -11.28
N GLY A 37 -7.46 -3.35 -12.22
CA GLY A 37 -8.89 -3.26 -12.54
C GLY A 37 -9.25 -2.29 -13.67
N PHE A 38 -8.31 -1.46 -14.11
CA PHE A 38 -8.48 -0.51 -15.21
C PHE A 38 -7.40 -0.67 -16.31
N ARG A 39 -6.41 -1.53 -16.09
CA ARG A 39 -5.36 -1.91 -17.03
C ARG A 39 -5.04 -3.40 -16.86
N PRO A 40 -4.44 -4.07 -17.86
CA PRO A 40 -4.32 -5.51 -17.86
C PRO A 40 -3.32 -6.04 -16.82
N GLY A 41 -3.80 -6.91 -15.92
CA GLY A 41 -3.07 -8.02 -15.29
C GLY A 41 -1.66 -7.77 -14.78
N TRP A 42 -1.44 -6.73 -13.98
CA TRP A 42 -0.10 -6.41 -13.43
C TRP A 42 0.47 -7.55 -12.59
N VAL A 43 -0.37 -8.28 -11.86
CA VAL A 43 0.10 -9.42 -11.06
C VAL A 43 0.44 -10.60 -11.97
N SER A 44 -0.42 -10.90 -12.95
CA SER A 44 -0.19 -11.99 -13.91
C SER A 44 1.00 -11.76 -14.86
N ALA A 45 1.44 -10.51 -15.02
CA ALA A 45 2.62 -10.18 -15.81
C ALA A 45 3.94 -10.66 -15.16
N ASP A 46 3.92 -10.91 -13.85
CA ASP A 46 5.12 -11.12 -13.02
C ASP A 46 5.28 -12.60 -12.55
N GLY A 47 4.68 -13.54 -13.28
CA GLY A 47 4.86 -14.98 -13.06
C GLY A 47 3.55 -15.76 -12.87
N PRO A 48 3.65 -17.10 -12.67
CA PRO A 48 2.49 -17.98 -12.61
C PRO A 48 1.65 -17.80 -11.33
N PHE A 49 0.36 -18.10 -11.43
CA PHE A 49 -0.57 -18.03 -10.31
C PHE A 49 -0.22 -19.01 -9.17
N ASN A 50 -0.20 -18.49 -7.94
CA ASN A 50 -0.12 -19.27 -6.72
C ASN A 50 -1.17 -18.75 -5.73
N GLU A 51 -2.23 -19.51 -5.51
CA GLU A 51 -3.36 -19.07 -4.69
C GLU A 51 -2.96 -18.76 -3.25
N HIS A 52 -2.09 -19.59 -2.65
CA HIS A 52 -1.64 -19.39 -1.27
C HIS A 52 -0.90 -18.06 -1.14
N LEU A 53 0.06 -17.79 -2.01
CA LEU A 53 0.82 -16.54 -1.98
C LEU A 53 -0.07 -15.31 -2.22
N VAL A 54 -1.02 -15.38 -3.15
CA VAL A 54 -1.96 -14.27 -3.40
C VAL A 54 -2.82 -14.00 -2.17
N ARG A 55 -3.33 -15.05 -1.50
CA ARG A 55 -4.11 -14.89 -0.27
C ARG A 55 -3.28 -14.37 0.90
N ASP A 56 -2.01 -14.78 1.03
CA ASP A 56 -1.09 -14.25 2.04
C ASP A 56 -0.84 -12.76 1.84
N VAL A 57 -0.62 -12.33 0.60
CA VAL A 57 -0.53 -10.90 0.24
C VAL A 57 -1.82 -10.18 0.62
N GLY A 58 -2.98 -10.79 0.35
CA GLY A 58 -4.28 -10.27 0.79
C GLY A 58 -4.37 -10.07 2.30
N GLY A 59 -3.99 -11.09 3.09
CA GLY A 59 -3.95 -11.02 4.55
C GLY A 59 -3.01 -9.94 5.07
N MET A 60 -1.83 -9.80 4.47
CA MET A 60 -0.85 -8.77 4.82
C MET A 60 -1.41 -7.36 4.56
N PHE A 61 -2.00 -7.09 3.40
CA PHE A 61 -2.61 -5.79 3.10
C PHE A 61 -3.82 -5.49 4.00
N LEU A 62 -4.64 -6.48 4.34
CA LEU A 62 -5.73 -6.32 5.32
C LEU A 62 -5.18 -5.91 6.69
N ALA A 63 -4.12 -6.54 7.16
CA ALA A 63 -3.48 -6.19 8.43
C ALA A 63 -2.93 -4.75 8.42
N LEU A 64 -2.27 -4.33 7.33
CA LEU A 64 -1.80 -2.95 7.14
C LEU A 64 -2.97 -1.94 7.07
N GLY A 65 -4.08 -2.33 6.44
CA GLY A 65 -5.31 -1.55 6.37
C GLY A 65 -5.96 -1.35 7.73
N VAL A 66 -6.11 -2.43 8.52
CA VAL A 66 -6.63 -2.37 9.90
C VAL A 66 -5.73 -1.51 10.79
N LEU A 67 -4.41 -1.63 10.67
CA LEU A 67 -3.46 -0.80 11.38
C LEU A 67 -3.64 0.69 11.05
N ALA A 68 -3.87 1.03 9.78
CA ALA A 68 -4.14 2.40 9.35
C ALA A 68 -5.48 2.95 9.85
N VAL A 69 -6.54 2.14 9.86
CA VAL A 69 -7.83 2.49 10.47
C VAL A 69 -7.66 2.76 11.96
N GLY A 70 -6.96 1.88 12.69
CA GLY A 70 -6.67 2.05 14.11
C GLY A 70 -5.94 3.37 14.40
N ALA A 71 -4.89 3.67 13.64
CA ALA A 71 -4.16 4.94 13.77
C ALA A 71 -5.04 6.17 13.48
N PHE A 72 -5.92 6.09 12.48
CA PHE A 72 -6.83 7.18 12.13
C PHE A 72 -7.84 7.48 13.25
N VAL A 73 -8.36 6.41 13.89
CA VAL A 73 -9.34 6.47 14.99
C VAL A 73 -8.69 6.91 16.30
N MET A 74 -7.50 6.39 16.64
CA MET A 74 -6.81 6.68 17.90
C MET A 74 -6.25 8.10 17.98
N ARG A 75 -6.00 8.77 16.84
CA ARG A 75 -5.55 10.17 16.75
C ARG A 75 -4.24 10.51 17.45
N THR A 76 -3.44 9.53 17.86
CA THR A 76 -2.11 9.74 18.44
C THR A 76 -1.05 9.76 17.35
N ASN A 77 0.00 10.57 17.54
CA ASN A 77 1.13 10.60 16.61
C ASN A 77 2.00 9.34 16.71
N ALA A 78 2.07 8.72 17.88
CA ALA A 78 2.83 7.49 18.08
C ALA A 78 2.30 6.35 17.21
N VAL A 79 0.99 6.09 17.27
CA VAL A 79 0.37 5.01 16.46
C VAL A 79 0.42 5.36 14.96
N ALA A 80 0.23 6.63 14.59
CA ALA A 80 0.40 7.07 13.20
C ALA A 80 1.81 6.81 12.66
N ARG A 81 2.86 7.09 13.45
CA ARG A 81 4.25 6.82 13.07
C ARG A 81 4.55 5.34 12.97
N LEU A 82 4.03 4.51 13.88
CA LEU A 82 4.15 3.05 13.78
C LEU A 82 3.48 2.52 12.52
N THR A 83 2.28 3.01 12.18
CA THR A 83 1.64 2.69 10.90
C THR A 83 2.50 3.14 9.72
N GLY A 84 3.01 4.37 9.74
CA GLY A 84 3.91 4.88 8.71
C GLY A 84 5.16 4.01 8.53
N LEU A 85 5.78 3.56 9.62
CA LEU A 85 6.93 2.65 9.58
C LEU A 85 6.57 1.29 8.97
N ALA A 86 5.43 0.70 9.35
CA ALA A 86 4.98 -0.58 8.79
C ALA A 86 4.74 -0.47 7.27
N TRP A 87 4.07 0.59 6.82
CA TRP A 87 3.87 0.88 5.40
C TRP A 87 5.17 1.19 4.68
N LEU A 88 6.12 1.86 5.33
CA LEU A 88 7.41 2.19 4.75
C LEU A 88 8.28 0.95 4.54
N VAL A 89 8.35 0.06 5.54
CA VAL A 89 9.11 -1.20 5.43
C VAL A 89 8.58 -2.07 4.29
N PHE A 90 7.26 -2.28 4.24
CA PHE A 90 6.64 -3.00 3.14
C PHE A 90 6.85 -2.29 1.80
N GLY A 91 6.51 -0.99 1.75
CA GLY A 91 6.52 -0.21 0.52
C GLY A 91 7.90 -0.08 -0.11
N VAL A 92 8.97 0.07 0.69
CA VAL A 92 10.34 0.16 0.17
C VAL A 92 10.75 -1.15 -0.50
N VAL A 93 10.52 -2.30 0.16
CA VAL A 93 10.86 -3.60 -0.41
C VAL A 93 10.07 -3.85 -1.70
N HIS A 94 8.76 -3.57 -1.68
CA HIS A 94 7.88 -3.77 -2.81
C HIS A 94 8.19 -2.84 -4.00
N ALA A 95 8.42 -1.54 -3.73
CA ALA A 95 8.80 -0.57 -4.74
C ALA A 95 10.17 -0.90 -5.36
N ALA A 96 11.15 -1.28 -4.54
CA ALA A 96 12.47 -1.66 -5.04
C ALA A 96 12.39 -2.85 -6.02
N TYR A 97 11.60 -3.87 -5.67
CA TYR A 97 11.38 -5.00 -6.58
C TYR A 97 10.80 -4.54 -7.92
N HIS A 98 9.69 -3.80 -7.92
CA HIS A 98 9.05 -3.36 -9.17
C HIS A 98 9.94 -2.44 -9.99
N LEU A 99 10.65 -1.49 -9.37
CA LEU A 99 11.57 -0.60 -10.08
C LEU A 99 12.72 -1.36 -10.77
N LEU A 100 13.12 -2.52 -10.25
CA LEU A 100 14.10 -3.40 -10.87
C LEU A 100 13.49 -4.34 -11.93
N HIS A 101 12.17 -4.50 -11.97
CA HIS A 101 11.45 -5.44 -12.84
C HIS A 101 10.44 -4.77 -13.78
N LEU A 102 10.53 -3.45 -14.01
CA LEU A 102 9.59 -2.69 -14.85
C LEU A 102 9.42 -3.27 -16.27
N HIS A 103 10.41 -4.00 -16.79
CA HIS A 103 10.38 -4.61 -18.11
C HIS A 103 9.22 -5.61 -18.31
N VAL A 104 8.58 -6.11 -17.25
CA VAL A 104 7.40 -6.98 -17.35
C VAL A 104 6.12 -6.20 -17.73
N PHE A 105 6.15 -4.86 -17.65
CA PHE A 105 5.00 -4.00 -17.92
C PHE A 105 5.14 -3.23 -19.23
N GLU A 106 3.99 -2.90 -19.83
CA GLU A 106 3.89 -1.93 -20.91
C GLU A 106 4.33 -0.52 -20.45
N PRO A 107 4.82 0.37 -21.34
CA PRO A 107 5.44 1.64 -20.93
C PRO A 107 4.56 2.55 -20.04
N VAL A 108 3.25 2.61 -20.32
CA VAL A 108 2.32 3.40 -19.50
C VAL A 108 2.16 2.77 -18.11
N ASP A 109 2.10 1.45 -18.05
CA ASP A 109 1.96 0.69 -16.81
C ASP A 109 3.22 0.79 -15.95
N GLN A 110 4.42 0.84 -16.55
CA GLN A 110 5.67 1.13 -15.85
C GLN A 110 5.61 2.44 -15.08
N VAL A 111 5.13 3.51 -15.74
CA VAL A 111 5.05 4.85 -15.13
C VAL A 111 4.01 4.87 -14.01
N ILE A 112 2.80 4.35 -14.25
CA ILE A 112 1.73 4.36 -13.23
C ILE A 112 2.15 3.54 -12.01
N ASN A 113 2.73 2.35 -12.24
CA ASN A 113 3.21 1.46 -11.18
C ASN A 113 4.32 2.15 -10.36
N ALA A 114 5.37 2.65 -11.02
CA ALA A 114 6.48 3.32 -10.34
C ALA A 114 6.03 4.55 -9.55
N VAL A 115 5.21 5.43 -10.13
CA VAL A 115 4.71 6.64 -9.46
C VAL A 115 3.81 6.28 -8.27
N GLY A 116 2.92 5.30 -8.43
CA GLY A 116 2.04 4.85 -7.35
C GLY A 116 2.82 4.29 -6.16
N LEU A 117 3.78 3.41 -6.42
CA LEU A 117 4.60 2.78 -5.39
C LEU A 117 5.52 3.77 -4.68
N VAL A 118 6.27 4.58 -5.44
CA VAL A 118 7.14 5.61 -4.86
C VAL A 118 6.32 6.66 -4.10
N GLY A 119 5.15 7.04 -4.62
CA GLY A 119 4.23 7.95 -3.94
C GLY A 119 3.79 7.44 -2.57
N LEU A 120 3.43 6.15 -2.46
CA LEU A 120 3.08 5.54 -1.16
C LEU A 120 4.27 5.50 -0.20
N VAL A 121 5.48 5.19 -0.69
CA VAL A 121 6.72 5.21 0.11
C VAL A 121 7.00 6.61 0.65
N VAL A 122 6.93 7.64 -0.21
CA VAL A 122 7.12 9.04 0.19
C VAL A 122 6.07 9.46 1.21
N LEU A 123 4.81 9.10 1.00
CA LEU A 123 3.73 9.42 1.92
C LEU A 123 3.93 8.74 3.28
N ALA A 124 4.40 7.49 3.30
CA ALA A 124 4.72 6.77 4.52
C ALA A 124 5.87 7.45 5.27
N ALA A 125 6.93 7.85 4.57
CA ALA A 125 8.03 8.64 5.13
C ALA A 125 7.52 9.97 5.71
N VAL A 126 6.63 10.68 5.02
CA VAL A 126 5.99 11.90 5.55
C VAL A 126 5.25 11.59 6.85
N VAL A 127 4.46 10.52 6.93
CA VAL A 127 3.76 10.15 8.17
C VAL A 127 4.74 9.89 9.33
N VAL A 128 5.89 9.28 9.05
CA VAL A 128 6.93 8.98 10.06
C VAL A 128 7.61 10.28 10.54
N PHE A 129 8.05 11.13 9.63
CA PHE A 129 8.95 12.24 9.93
C PHE A 129 8.25 13.59 10.14
N LEU A 130 6.97 13.71 9.79
CA LEU A 130 6.25 14.97 9.95
C LEU A 130 6.15 15.35 11.46
N PRO A 131 6.49 16.61 11.82
CA PRO A 131 6.36 17.08 13.19
C PRO A 131 4.92 17.01 13.69
N ALA A 132 4.76 16.65 14.95
CA ALA A 132 3.48 16.71 15.63
C ALA A 132 3.00 18.18 15.70
N ARG A 133 1.71 18.43 15.47
CA ARG A 133 1.13 19.74 15.83
C ARG A 133 1.08 19.84 17.35
N THR A 134 1.86 20.77 17.90
CA THR A 134 1.72 21.24 19.28
C THR A 134 0.32 21.82 19.43
N ALA A 135 -0.40 21.45 20.49
CA ALA A 135 -1.63 22.15 20.83
C ALA A 135 -1.24 23.58 21.24
N GLN A 136 -1.71 24.58 20.49
CA GLN A 136 -1.85 25.93 21.03
C GLN A 136 -3.13 25.96 21.86
#